data_AF-A0A318CY36-F1
#
_entry.id   AF-A0A318CY36-F1
#
_cell.length_a   1.000
_cell.length_b   1.000
_cell.length_c   1.000
_cell.angle_alpha   90.00
_cell.angle_beta   90.00
_cell.angle_gamma   90.00
#
_symmetry.space_group_name_H-M   'P 1'
#
loop_
_entity.id
_entity.type
_entity.pdbx_description
1 polymer ?
#
loop_
_entity_poly.entity_id
_entity_poly.type
_entity_poly.pdbx_seq_one_letter_code
_entity_poly.pdbx_strand_id
1 'polypeptide(L)' 'MSDSKHKNKNQGRDLKLREEEMILKVTKEIVVKFIEMGRVTPTSFEEIFELVYRTVASAQSRHSR' A
#
# COMPACT_ATOMS: atom_id res chain seq x y z
N MET A 1 14.64 23.59 23.45
CA MET A 1 13.34 23.45 22.74
C MET A 1 13.46 22.84 21.32
N SER A 2 14.68 22.49 20.85
CA SER A 2 14.92 22.03 19.46
C SER A 2 14.80 20.51 19.26
N ASP A 3 14.91 19.71 20.32
CA ASP A 3 14.87 18.23 20.24
C ASP A 3 13.47 17.66 20.03
N SER A 4 12.43 18.28 20.61
CA SER A 4 11.05 17.79 20.50
C SER A 4 10.48 17.89 19.07
N LYS A 5 11.01 18.82 18.24
CA LYS A 5 10.56 19.03 16.86
C LYS A 5 11.10 17.94 15.91
N HIS A 6 12.30 17.44 16.17
CA HIS A 6 12.91 16.36 15.38
C HIS A 6 12.28 15.00 15.66
N LYS A 7 11.92 14.73 16.92
CA LYS A 7 11.28 13.46 17.33
C LYS A 7 9.90 13.29 16.69
N ASN A 8 9.09 14.36 16.63
CA ASN A 8 7.74 14.33 16.07
C ASN A 8 7.73 14.16 14.54
N LYS A 9 8.69 14.77 13.82
CA LYS A 9 8.84 14.59 12.36
C LYS A 9 9.28 13.18 11.98
N ASN A 10 10.02 12.49 12.84
CA ASN A 10 10.43 11.10 12.60
C ASN A 10 9.25 10.14 12.77
N GLN A 11 8.45 10.34 13.81
CA GLN A 11 7.27 9.52 14.10
C GLN A 11 6.21 9.59 13.00
N GLY A 12 5.93 10.78 12.45
CA GLY A 12 4.98 10.94 11.33
C GLY A 12 5.43 10.26 10.03
N ARG A 13 6.75 10.19 9.79
CA ARG A 13 7.30 9.48 8.62
C ARG A 13 7.20 7.96 8.79
N ASP A 14 7.53 7.45 9.97
CA ASP A 14 7.42 6.01 10.27
C ASP A 14 5.98 5.50 10.14
N LEU A 15 4.99 6.29 10.57
CA LEU A 15 3.58 5.96 10.41
C LEU A 15 3.20 5.86 8.92
N LYS A 16 3.60 6.86 8.14
CA LYS A 16 3.33 6.88 6.69
C LYS A 16 3.99 5.70 5.96
N LEU A 17 5.23 5.36 6.31
CA LEU A 17 5.93 4.20 5.75
C LEU A 17 5.21 2.88 6.09
N ARG A 18 4.70 2.73 7.31
CA ARG A 18 3.91 1.54 7.70
C ARG A 18 2.60 1.44 6.93
N GLU A 19 1.92 2.56 6.69
CA GLU A 19 0.70 2.59 5.88
C GLU A 19 0.99 2.18 4.42
N GLU A 20 2.05 2.73 3.82
CA GLU A 20 2.49 2.36 2.48
C GLU A 20 2.87 0.87 2.39
N GLU A 21 3.60 0.35 3.38
CA GLU A 21 3.96 -1.07 3.47
C GLU A 21 2.71 -1.97 3.55
N MET A 22 1.72 -1.58 4.36
CA MET A 22 0.46 -2.33 4.48
C MET A 22 -0.31 -2.37 3.15
N ILE A 23 -0.41 -1.24 2.46
CA ILE A 23 -1.06 -1.16 1.14
C ILE A 23 -0.36 -2.10 0.15
N LEU A 24 0.97 -2.08 0.10
CA LEU A 24 1.76 -2.93 -0.80
C LEU A 24 1.61 -4.43 -0.47
N LYS A 25 1.62 -4.80 0.82
CA LYS A 25 1.41 -6.19 1.24
C LYS A 25 0.05 -6.73 0.81
N VAL A 26 -1.02 -5.98 1.08
CA VAL A 26 -2.39 -6.35 0.70
C VAL A 26 -2.52 -6.43 -0.82
N THR A 27 -1.97 -5.45 -1.55
CA THR A 27 -1.95 -5.46 -3.03
C THR A 27 -1.28 -6.73 -3.56
N LYS A 28 -0.09 -7.06 -3.04
CA LYS A 28 0.66 -8.25 -3.41
C LYS A 28 -0.13 -9.53 -3.15
N GLU A 29 -0.80 -9.65 -2.01
CA GLU A 29 -1.59 -10.85 -1.68
C GLU A 29 -2.77 -11.05 -2.64
N ILE A 30 -3.53 -9.99 -2.93
CA ILE A 30 -4.66 -10.06 -3.87
C ILE A 30 -4.18 -10.49 -5.27
N VAL A 31 -3.11 -9.86 -5.77
CA VAL A 31 -2.59 -10.15 -7.12
C VAL A 31 -2.02 -11.57 -7.20
N VAL A 32 -1.28 -12.02 -6.18
CA VAL A 32 -0.78 -13.41 -6.12
C VAL A 32 -1.94 -14.40 -6.12
N LYS A 33 -3.04 -14.14 -5.39
CA LYS A 33 -4.23 -14.99 -5.42
C LYS A 33 -4.85 -15.07 -6.81
N PHE A 34 -4.92 -13.96 -7.55
CA PHE A 34 -5.39 -14.01 -8.93
C PHE A 34 -4.47 -14.78 -9.87
N ILE A 35 -3.16 -14.75 -9.66
CA ILE A 35 -2.20 -15.58 -10.42
C ILE A 35 -2.39 -17.07 -10.09
N GLU A 36 -2.49 -17.43 -8.79
CA GLU A 36 -2.75 -18.80 -8.34
C GLU A 36 -4.06 -19.37 -8.92
N MET A 37 -5.06 -18.51 -9.13
CA MET A 37 -6.35 -18.86 -9.74
C MET A 37 -6.34 -18.82 -11.29
N GLY A 38 -5.20 -18.51 -11.92
CA GLY A 38 -5.07 -18.41 -13.37
C GLY A 38 -5.82 -17.22 -13.99
N ARG A 39 -6.09 -16.16 -13.21
CA ARG A 39 -6.82 -14.95 -13.64
C ARG A 39 -5.91 -13.80 -14.08
N VAL A 40 -4.64 -13.84 -13.71
CA VAL A 40 -3.62 -12.86 -14.09
C VAL A 40 -2.45 -13.59 -14.73
N THR A 41 -1.93 -13.04 -15.83
CA THR A 41 -0.76 -13.56 -16.55
C THR A 41 0.41 -12.60 -16.40
N PRO A 42 1.66 -13.00 -16.72
CA PRO A 42 2.79 -12.08 -16.71
C PRO A 42 2.56 -10.83 -17.58
N THR A 43 1.84 -10.97 -18.70
CA THR A 43 1.54 -9.85 -19.62
C THR A 43 0.56 -8.85 -19.04
N SER A 44 -0.41 -9.28 -18.21
CA SER A 44 -1.38 -8.38 -17.57
C SER A 44 -1.00 -7.97 -16.15
N PHE A 45 0.14 -8.45 -15.63
CA PHE A 45 0.53 -8.25 -14.24
C PHE A 45 0.63 -6.76 -13.86
N GLU A 46 1.31 -5.95 -14.67
CA GLU A 46 1.56 -4.53 -14.39
C GLU A 46 0.24 -3.76 -14.21
N GLU A 47 -0.64 -3.84 -15.22
CA GLU A 47 -1.95 -3.18 -15.21
C GLU A 47 -2.81 -3.60 -14.01
N ILE A 48 -2.87 -4.91 -13.74
CA ILE A 48 -3.68 -5.45 -12.65
C ILE A 48 -3.10 -5.07 -11.29
N PHE A 49 -1.78 -5.10 -11.13
CA PHE A 49 -1.13 -4.69 -9.88
C PHE A 49 -1.43 -3.22 -9.56
N GLU A 50 -1.31 -2.33 -10.55
CA GLU A 50 -1.65 -0.93 -10.36
C GLU A 50 -3.13 -0.71 -10.05
N LEU A 51 -4.03 -1.44 -10.72
CA LEU A 51 -5.47 -1.36 -10.47
C LEU A 51 -5.79 -1.72 -9.02
N VAL A 52 -5.29 -2.87 -8.55
CA VAL A 52 -5.49 -3.32 -7.17
C VAL A 52 -4.87 -2.34 -6.18
N TYR A 53 -3.65 -1.86 -6.44
CA TYR A 53 -2.98 -0.87 -5.60
C TYR A 53 -3.84 0.39 -5.41
N ARG A 54 -4.34 0.96 -6.52
CA ARG A 54 -5.21 2.15 -6.50
C ARG A 54 -6.49 1.88 -5.71
N THR A 55 -7.09 0.70 -5.86
CA THR A 55 -8.30 0.32 -5.12
C THR A 55 -8.05 0.27 -3.62
N VAL A 56 -6.96 -0.39 -3.18
CA VAL A 56 -6.60 -0.52 -1.76
C VAL A 56 -6.23 0.83 -1.15
N ALA A 57 -5.38 1.61 -1.82
CA ALA A 57 -4.99 2.95 -1.36
C ALA A 57 -6.20 3.90 -1.27
N SER A 58 -7.11 3.84 -2.24
CA SER A 58 -8.35 4.62 -2.20
C SER A 58 -9.26 4.19 -1.07
N ALA A 59 -9.32 2.89 -0.73
CA ALA A 59 -10.10 2.41 0.40
C ALA A 59 -9.51 2.92 1.74
N GLN A 60 -8.20 2.85 1.92
CA GLN A 60 -7.52 3.36 3.13
C GLN A 60 -7.76 4.86 3.33
N SER A 61 -7.64 5.65 2.27
CA SER A 61 -7.78 7.11 2.35
C SER A 61 -9.22 7.56 2.66
N ARG A 62 -10.23 6.76 2.32
CA ARG A 62 -11.64 7.01 2.69
C ARG A 62 -11.92 6.75 4.17
N HIS A 63 -11.24 5.78 4.78
CA HIS A 63 -11.43 5.41 6.18
C HIS A 63 -10.54 6.18 7.16
N SER A 64 -9.51 6.86 6.66
CA SER A 64 -8.61 7.71 7.46
C SER A 64 -9.11 9.16 7.58
N ARG A 65 -10.36 9.44 7.18
CA ARG A 65 -11.02 10.75 7.28
C ARG A 65 -11.96 10.82 8.47
#